data_AF-J5H1G3-F1
#
_entry.id   AF-J5H1G3-F1
#
_cell.length_a   1.000
_cell.length_b   1.000
_cell.length_c   1.000
_cell.angle_alpha   90.00
_cell.angle_beta   90.00
_cell.angle_gamma   90.00
#
_symmetry.space_group_name_H-M   'P 1'
#
loop_
_entity.id
_entity.type
_entity.pdbx_description
1 polymer ?
#
loop_
_entity_poly.entity_id
_entity_poly.type
_entity_poly.pdbx_seq_one_letter_code
_entity_poly.pdbx_strand_id
1 'polypeptide(L)'
;MDKNKKTKVVKFLKIMIAYFVLYFFHFVIFPHTPFYSDSIYDRVTRILMCLLFPLVDIIKLKSNILFGTVGICLYNVCTYIYNANAAYGIGRAGFFMTGDFKEEYLLSYLHVTLIIYVIDYSIIYIIVFMIRKIREYLKKKEEERWNS
;
A
#
# COMPACT_ATOMS: atom_id res chain seq x y z
N MET A 1 -18.79 26.55 -0.03
CA MET A 1 -18.26 25.18 0.18
C MET A 1 -17.42 25.17 1.45
N ASP A 2 -17.81 24.38 2.45
CA ASP A 2 -17.16 24.34 3.77
C ASP A 2 -15.65 24.04 3.66
N LYS A 3 -14.81 24.88 4.27
CA LYS A 3 -13.34 24.71 4.30
C LYS A 3 -12.94 23.32 4.82
N ASN A 4 -13.70 22.77 5.76
CA ASN A 4 -13.42 21.45 6.34
C ASN A 4 -13.65 20.31 5.33
N LYS A 5 -14.73 20.42 4.53
CA LYS A 5 -15.00 19.48 3.42
C LYS A 5 -13.91 19.55 2.36
N LYS A 6 -13.47 20.75 1.98
CA LYS A 6 -12.37 20.95 1.01
C LYS A 6 -11.08 20.27 1.47
N THR A 7 -10.68 20.44 2.73
CA THR A 7 -9.46 19.83 3.27
C THR A 7 -9.52 18.30 3.27
N LYS A 8 -10.66 17.71 3.63
CA LYS A 8 -10.84 16.24 3.60
C LYS A 8 -10.76 15.68 2.18
N VAL A 9 -11.40 16.34 1.21
CA VAL A 9 -11.36 15.93 -0.21
C VAL A 9 -9.95 16.03 -0.78
N VAL A 10 -9.22 17.12 -0.48
CA VAL A 10 -7.82 17.26 -0.92
C VAL A 10 -6.94 16.17 -0.34
N LYS A 11 -7.12 15.82 0.95
CA LYS A 11 -6.40 14.71 1.58
C LYS A 11 -6.72 13.38 0.90
N PHE A 12 -7.99 13.09 0.68
CA PHE A 12 -8.43 11.89 -0.01
C PHE A 12 -7.77 11.77 -1.39
N LEU A 13 -7.80 12.85 -2.19
CA LEU A 13 -7.23 12.86 -3.53
C LEU A 13 -5.71 12.63 -3.50
N LYS A 14 -4.98 13.22 -2.56
CA LYS A 14 -3.53 12.99 -2.40
C LYS A 14 -3.21 11.51 -2.14
N ILE A 15 -4.03 10.84 -1.32
CA ILE A 15 -3.85 9.42 -1.02
C ILE A 15 -4.17 8.58 -2.25
N MET A 16 -5.30 8.85 -2.92
CA MET A 16 -5.64 8.15 -4.18
C MET A 16 -4.55 8.30 -5.24
N ILE A 17 -3.99 9.50 -5.41
CA ILE A 17 -2.87 9.74 -6.32
C ILE A 17 -1.65 8.92 -5.90
N ALA A 18 -1.32 8.86 -4.61
CA ALA A 18 -0.16 8.09 -4.14
C ALA A 18 -0.30 6.59 -4.47
N TYR A 19 -1.48 6.01 -4.25
CA TYR A 19 -1.76 4.62 -4.60
C TYR A 19 -1.82 4.38 -6.12
N PHE A 20 -2.34 5.34 -6.88
CA PHE A 20 -2.31 5.28 -8.34
C PHE A 20 -0.88 5.34 -8.88
N VAL A 21 -0.03 6.21 -8.34
CA VAL A 21 1.40 6.30 -8.68
C VAL A 21 2.13 5.01 -8.32
N LEU A 22 1.80 4.40 -7.17
CA LEU A 22 2.34 3.10 -6.78
C LEU A 22 1.98 2.02 -7.81
N TYR A 23 0.71 1.94 -8.21
CA TYR A 23 0.24 1.05 -9.28
C TYR A 23 1.00 1.32 -10.59
N PHE A 24 1.06 2.58 -11.00
CA PHE A 24 1.68 2.98 -12.27
C PHE A 24 3.17 2.63 -12.29
N PHE A 25 3.88 2.86 -11.18
CA PHE A 25 5.26 2.46 -11.06
C PHE A 25 5.41 0.93 -11.13
N HIS A 26 4.62 0.18 -10.37
CA HIS A 26 4.72 -1.29 -10.32
C HIS A 26 4.38 -1.98 -11.65
N PHE A 27 3.35 -1.53 -12.36
CA PHE A 27 2.79 -2.27 -13.49
C PHE A 27 3.03 -1.63 -14.85
N VAL A 28 3.35 -0.34 -14.90
CA VAL A 28 3.52 0.41 -16.15
C VAL A 28 4.96 0.86 -16.37
N ILE A 29 5.71 1.19 -15.32
CA ILE A 29 7.11 1.67 -15.47
C ILE A 29 8.10 0.54 -15.23
N PHE A 30 8.08 -0.07 -14.03
CA PHE A 30 9.04 -1.08 -13.61
C PHE A 30 9.25 -2.25 -14.60
N PRO A 31 8.21 -2.84 -15.25
CA PRO A 31 8.42 -3.96 -16.17
C PRO A 31 9.22 -3.59 -17.42
N HIS A 32 9.22 -2.31 -17.79
CA HIS A 32 9.92 -1.81 -18.97
C HIS A 32 11.31 -1.26 -18.63
N THR A 33 11.75 -1.40 -17.38
CA THR A 33 13.10 -1.04 -16.98
C THR A 33 14.07 -2.21 -17.18
N PRO A 34 15.35 -1.96 -17.46
CA PRO A 34 16.37 -3.01 -17.59
C PRO A 34 16.64 -3.77 -16.29
N PHE A 35 16.06 -3.34 -15.17
CA PHE A 35 16.15 -4.03 -13.88
C PHE A 35 15.12 -5.17 -13.75
N TYR A 36 14.13 -5.23 -14.63
CA TYR A 36 13.13 -6.29 -14.62
C TYR A 36 13.67 -7.56 -15.30
N SER A 37 13.54 -8.70 -14.63
CA SER A 37 14.08 -9.99 -15.08
C SER A 37 13.06 -11.14 -14.98
N ASP A 38 11.80 -10.83 -14.65
CA ASP A 38 10.74 -11.78 -14.29
C ASP A 38 11.18 -12.84 -13.26
N SER A 39 12.13 -12.46 -12.39
CA SER A 39 12.76 -13.37 -11.44
C SER A 39 12.04 -13.35 -10.09
N ILE A 40 12.44 -14.25 -9.19
CA ILE A 40 12.00 -14.26 -7.79
C ILE A 40 12.28 -12.90 -7.12
N TYR A 41 13.35 -12.21 -7.50
CA TYR A 41 13.73 -10.90 -6.95
C TYR A 41 12.68 -9.82 -7.25
N ASP A 42 12.03 -9.85 -8.40
CA ASP A 42 10.99 -8.89 -8.75
C ASP A 42 9.71 -9.10 -7.91
N ARG A 43 9.40 -10.35 -7.57
CA ARG A 43 8.30 -10.68 -6.64
C ARG A 43 8.59 -10.20 -5.23
N VAL A 44 9.81 -10.39 -4.75
CA VAL A 44 10.26 -9.92 -3.42
C VAL A 44 10.22 -8.39 -3.34
N THR A 45 10.68 -7.69 -4.38
CA THR A 45 10.62 -6.22 -4.47
C THR A 45 9.19 -5.70 -4.33
N ARG A 46 8.22 -6.35 -4.99
CA ARG A 46 6.80 -6.00 -4.89
C ARG A 46 6.24 -6.22 -3.48
N ILE A 47 6.57 -7.35 -2.85
CA ILE A 47 6.15 -7.65 -1.46
C ILE A 47 6.73 -6.61 -0.50
N LEU A 48 8.01 -6.28 -0.64
CA LEU A 48 8.68 -5.26 0.17
C LEU A 48 8.03 -3.88 -0.02
N MET A 49 7.72 -3.49 -1.26
CA MET A 49 7.01 -2.24 -1.54
C MET A 49 5.62 -2.22 -0.90
N CYS A 50 4.88 -3.33 -0.94
CA CYS A 50 3.59 -3.45 -0.25
C CYS A 50 3.73 -3.33 1.28
N LEU A 51 4.84 -3.75 1.88
CA LEU A 51 5.10 -3.60 3.31
C LEU A 51 5.59 -2.20 3.70
N LEU A 52 6.42 -1.59 2.85
CA LEU A 52 7.02 -0.27 3.10
C LEU A 52 6.08 0.89 2.80
N PHE A 53 5.18 0.74 1.82
CA PHE A 53 4.25 1.81 1.43
C PHE A 53 3.29 2.24 2.56
N PRO A 54 2.72 1.32 3.38
CA PRO A 54 1.98 1.68 4.60
C PRO A 54 2.73 2.66 5.51
N LEU A 55 4.04 2.50 5.70
CA LEU A 55 4.84 3.43 6.50
C LEU A 55 4.83 4.83 5.90
N VAL A 56 5.01 4.95 4.59
CA VAL A 56 4.98 6.24 3.88
C VAL A 56 3.61 6.88 4.00
N ASP A 57 2.53 6.12 3.81
CA ASP A 57 1.16 6.61 3.88
C ASP A 57 0.80 7.09 5.30
N ILE A 58 1.11 6.29 6.33
CA ILE A 58 0.78 6.61 7.73
C ILE A 58 1.64 7.76 8.28
N ILE A 59 2.92 7.83 7.91
CA ILE A 59 3.85 8.83 8.45
C ILE A 59 3.76 10.13 7.66
N LYS A 60 3.91 10.08 6.33
CA LYS A 60 3.99 11.30 5.49
C LYS A 60 2.60 11.81 5.10
N LEU A 61 1.69 10.93 4.67
CA LEU A 61 0.34 11.33 4.25
C LEU A 61 -0.62 11.45 5.45
N LYS A 62 -0.18 10.99 6.63
CA LYS A 62 -0.95 11.00 7.88
C LYS A 62 -2.28 10.27 7.71
N SER A 63 -2.29 9.20 6.94
CA SER A 63 -3.47 8.40 6.64
C SER A 63 -3.88 7.52 7.81
N ASN A 64 -5.09 7.00 7.75
CA ASN A 64 -5.63 6.00 8.68
C ASN A 64 -5.97 4.73 7.90
N ILE A 65 -6.46 3.70 8.60
CA ILE A 65 -6.80 2.41 7.99
C ILE A 65 -7.82 2.58 6.87
N LEU A 66 -8.88 3.38 7.07
CA LEU A 66 -9.91 3.60 6.03
C LEU A 66 -9.31 4.14 4.73
N PHE A 67 -8.46 5.16 4.81
CA PHE A 67 -7.81 5.70 3.62
C PHE A 67 -6.87 4.69 2.96
N GLY A 68 -6.11 3.93 3.76
CA GLY A 68 -5.24 2.87 3.26
C GLY A 68 -6.02 1.77 2.54
N THR A 69 -7.16 1.35 3.09
CA THR A 69 -8.08 0.37 2.48
C THR A 69 -8.64 0.87 1.16
N VAL A 70 -9.13 2.11 1.09
CA VAL A 70 -9.66 2.64 -0.18
C VAL A 70 -8.54 2.78 -1.21
N GLY A 71 -7.34 3.16 -0.78
CA GLY A 71 -6.18 3.26 -1.65
C GLY A 71 -5.79 1.92 -2.28
N ILE A 72 -5.73 0.84 -1.47
CA ILE A 72 -5.40 -0.49 -2.00
C ILE A 72 -6.53 -1.04 -2.89
N CYS A 73 -7.80 -0.70 -2.61
CA CYS A 73 -8.90 -1.02 -3.52
C CYS A 73 -8.70 -0.36 -4.89
N LEU A 74 -8.33 0.93 -4.93
CA LEU A 74 -8.02 1.62 -6.19
C LEU A 74 -6.85 0.94 -6.92
N TYR A 75 -5.77 0.64 -6.21
CA TYR A 75 -4.60 -0.07 -6.77
C TYR A 75 -5.00 -1.42 -7.39
N ASN A 76 -5.82 -2.21 -6.69
CA ASN A 76 -6.30 -3.49 -7.18
C ASN A 76 -7.23 -3.34 -8.39
N VAL A 77 -8.13 -2.35 -8.39
CA VAL A 77 -9.01 -2.06 -9.54
C VAL A 77 -8.18 -1.68 -10.76
N CYS A 78 -7.17 -0.84 -10.60
CA CYS A 78 -6.25 -0.49 -11.69
C CYS A 78 -5.51 -1.74 -12.21
N THR A 79 -5.04 -2.60 -11.31
CA THR A 79 -4.36 -3.85 -11.66
C THR A 79 -5.29 -4.80 -12.42
N TYR A 80 -6.55 -4.92 -12.00
CA TYR A 80 -7.56 -5.74 -12.65
C TYR A 80 -7.90 -5.22 -14.06
N ILE A 81 -8.14 -3.90 -14.20
CA ILE A 81 -8.48 -3.28 -15.49
C ILE A 81 -7.32 -3.38 -16.50
N TYR A 82 -6.07 -3.23 -16.03
CA TYR A 82 -4.90 -3.31 -16.91
C TYR A 82 -4.82 -4.64 -17.66
N ASN A 83 -5.31 -5.74 -17.04
CA ASN A 83 -5.50 -7.07 -17.63
C ASN A 83 -4.44 -7.51 -18.65
N ALA A 84 -3.16 -7.17 -18.40
CA ALA A 84 -2.09 -7.52 -19.31
C ALA A 84 -1.72 -8.99 -19.02
N ASN A 85 -2.38 -9.96 -19.65
CA ASN A 85 -2.03 -11.40 -19.71
C ASN A 85 -0.92 -11.85 -18.74
N ALA A 86 -1.22 -11.85 -17.45
CA ALA A 86 -0.28 -12.19 -16.39
C ALA A 86 1.11 -11.55 -16.51
N ALA A 87 1.19 -10.23 -16.71
CA ALA A 87 2.39 -9.48 -16.38
C ALA A 87 2.79 -9.93 -14.96
N TYR A 88 4.01 -10.48 -14.82
CA TYR A 88 4.53 -11.05 -13.58
C TYR A 88 3.91 -12.37 -13.07
N GLY A 89 3.26 -13.15 -13.94
CA GLY A 89 2.62 -14.41 -13.57
C GLY A 89 1.34 -14.26 -12.72
N ILE A 90 0.84 -13.04 -12.53
CA ILE A 90 -0.36 -12.81 -11.71
C ILE A 90 -1.61 -13.31 -12.45
N GLY A 91 -2.43 -14.11 -11.76
CA GLY A 91 -3.59 -14.77 -12.36
C GLY A 91 -3.26 -16.04 -13.14
N ARG A 92 -2.02 -16.54 -13.07
CA ARG A 92 -1.64 -17.87 -13.57
C ARG A 92 -1.88 -18.95 -12.51
N ALA A 93 -2.32 -20.12 -12.97
CA ALA A 93 -2.53 -21.27 -12.10
C ALA A 93 -1.21 -21.82 -11.51
N GLY A 94 -1.32 -22.55 -10.40
CA GLY A 94 -0.21 -23.30 -9.79
C GLY A 94 0.58 -22.52 -8.73
N PHE A 95 1.16 -23.25 -7.79
CA PHE A 95 1.86 -22.69 -6.62
C PHE A 95 3.03 -21.76 -6.98
N PHE A 96 3.65 -21.97 -8.14
CA PHE A 96 4.76 -21.16 -8.66
C PHE A 96 4.34 -20.11 -9.70
N MET A 97 3.03 -19.99 -9.99
CA MET A 97 2.46 -19.05 -10.97
C MET A 97 2.90 -19.36 -12.41
N THR A 98 3.03 -20.65 -12.76
CA THR A 98 3.55 -21.13 -14.06
C THR A 98 2.48 -21.70 -14.99
N GLY A 99 1.25 -21.88 -14.51
CA GLY A 99 0.14 -22.42 -15.31
C GLY A 99 -0.56 -21.36 -16.18
N ASP A 100 -1.68 -21.76 -16.78
CA ASP A 100 -2.43 -20.87 -17.66
C ASP A 100 -3.08 -19.72 -16.88
N PHE A 101 -3.18 -18.57 -17.56
CA PHE A 101 -3.88 -17.42 -17.03
C PHE A 101 -5.39 -17.67 -17.03
N LYS A 102 -6.05 -17.37 -15.91
CA LYS A 102 -7.51 -17.25 -15.82
C LYS A 102 -7.88 -16.03 -14.99
N GLU A 103 -8.94 -15.34 -15.43
CA GLU A 103 -9.44 -14.15 -14.75
C GLU A 103 -9.88 -14.43 -13.30
N GLU A 104 -10.43 -15.63 -13.05
CA GLU A 104 -10.78 -16.10 -11.71
C GLU A 104 -9.57 -16.15 -10.76
N TYR A 105 -8.41 -16.56 -11.26
CA TYR A 105 -7.18 -16.60 -10.46
C TYR A 105 -6.63 -15.20 -10.20
N LEU A 106 -6.78 -14.27 -11.16
CA LEU A 106 -6.44 -12.86 -10.96
C LEU A 106 -7.30 -12.26 -9.85
N LEU A 107 -8.62 -12.47 -9.90
CA LEU A 107 -9.56 -11.99 -8.87
C LEU A 107 -9.23 -12.58 -7.50
N SER A 108 -8.98 -13.89 -7.42
CA SER A 108 -8.59 -14.55 -6.18
C SER A 108 -7.28 -13.97 -5.61
N TYR A 109 -6.26 -13.77 -6.46
CA TYR A 109 -4.99 -13.17 -6.07
C TYR A 109 -5.17 -11.74 -5.52
N LEU A 110 -5.93 -10.90 -6.21
CA LEU A 110 -6.20 -9.53 -5.77
C LEU A 110 -6.98 -9.49 -4.45
N HIS A 111 -7.90 -10.43 -4.25
CA HIS A 111 -8.66 -10.55 -3.00
C HIS A 111 -7.77 -10.94 -1.83
N VAL A 112 -6.91 -11.94 -2.00
CA VAL A 112 -5.93 -12.33 -0.97
C VAL A 112 -4.96 -11.20 -0.67
N THR A 113 -4.48 -10.50 -1.71
CA THR A 113 -3.56 -9.35 -1.57
C THR A 113 -4.22 -8.21 -0.79
N LEU A 114 -5.51 -7.93 -1.05
CA LEU A 114 -6.28 -6.93 -0.31
C LEU A 114 -6.33 -7.26 1.18
N ILE A 115 -6.67 -8.50 1.54
CA ILE A 115 -6.80 -8.93 2.92
C ILE A 115 -5.45 -8.82 3.65
N ILE A 116 -4.38 -9.37 3.06
CA ILE A 116 -3.04 -9.34 3.64
C ILE A 116 -2.59 -7.89 3.85
N TYR A 117 -2.74 -7.04 2.83
CA TYR A 117 -2.34 -5.64 2.91
C TYR A 117 -3.08 -4.88 4.01
N VAL A 118 -4.38 -5.12 4.18
CA VAL A 118 -5.16 -4.46 5.25
C VAL A 118 -4.72 -4.91 6.64
N ILE A 119 -4.38 -6.20 6.81
CA ILE A 119 -3.83 -6.73 8.07
C ILE A 119 -2.48 -6.06 8.37
N ASP A 120 -1.55 -6.09 7.41
CA ASP A 120 -0.22 -5.51 7.55
C ASP A 120 -0.29 -4.00 7.85
N TYR A 121 -1.11 -3.28 7.10
CA TYR A 121 -1.34 -1.85 7.31
C TYR A 121 -1.87 -1.57 8.72
N SER A 122 -2.80 -2.40 9.22
CA SER A 122 -3.37 -2.25 10.56
C SER A 122 -2.32 -2.47 11.65
N ILE A 123 -1.48 -3.50 11.51
CA ILE A 123 -0.36 -3.76 12.44
C ILE A 123 0.61 -2.58 12.46
N ILE A 124 1.04 -2.11 11.29
CA ILE A 124 1.96 -0.97 11.15
C ILE A 124 1.35 0.30 11.75
N TYR A 125 0.06 0.54 11.51
CA TYR A 125 -0.65 1.69 12.07
C TYR A 125 -0.65 1.68 13.60
N ILE A 126 -0.92 0.53 14.22
CA ILE A 126 -0.88 0.37 15.68
C ILE A 126 0.52 0.65 16.22
N ILE A 127 1.56 0.07 15.60
CA ILE A 127 2.96 0.30 16.00
C ILE A 127 3.31 1.78 15.94
N VAL A 128 3.03 2.46 14.81
CA VAL A 128 3.31 3.89 14.66
C VAL A 128 2.53 4.73 15.67
N PHE A 129 1.28 4.37 15.96
CA PHE A 129 0.47 5.04 16.97
C PHE A 129 1.07 4.89 18.37
N MET A 130 1.48 3.68 18.76
CA MET A 130 2.14 3.43 20.05
C MET A 130 3.43 4.25 20.19
N ILE A 131 4.28 4.26 19.16
CA ILE A 131 5.53 5.05 19.17
C ILE A 131 5.24 6.54 19.37
N ARG A 132 4.21 7.09 18.70
CA ARG A 132 3.80 8.49 18.89
C ARG A 132 3.37 8.75 20.34
N LYS A 133 2.60 7.85 20.93
CA LYS A 133 2.16 7.95 22.33
C LYS A 133 3.30 7.88 23.33
N ILE A 134 4.25 6.97 23.13
CA ILE A 134 5.45 6.87 23.97
C ILE A 134 6.26 8.17 23.89
N ARG A 135 6.46 8.72 22.69
CA ARG A 135 7.19 9.97 22.50
C ARG A 135 6.50 11.16 23.16
N GLU A 136 5.17 11.26 23.06
CA GLU A 136 4.38 12.30 23.75
C GLU A 136 4.52 12.19 25.28
N TYR A 137 4.45 10.97 25.82
CA TYR A 137 4.60 10.72 27.25
C TYR A 137 5.99 11.12 27.76
N LEU A 138 7.06 10.70 27.07
CA LEU A 138 8.43 11.06 27.43
C LEU A 138 8.66 12.58 27.42
N LYS A 139 8.11 13.28 26.41
CA LYS A 139 8.23 14.74 26.30
C LYS A 139 7.56 15.46 27.47
N LYS A 140 6.36 15.05 27.87
CA LYS A 140 5.66 15.64 29.03
C LYS A 140 6.44 15.46 30.33
N LYS A 141 6.97 14.25 30.55
CA LYS A 141 7.77 13.95 31.74
C LYS A 141 9.07 14.77 31.81
N GLU A 142 9.65 15.08 30.67
CA GLU A 142 10.81 15.97 30.58
C GLU A 142 10.43 17.41 30.93
N GLU A 143 9.34 17.94 30.36
CA GLU A 143 8.82 19.29 30.67
C GLU A 143 8.49 19.45 32.17
N GLU A 144 7.89 18.44 32.80
CA GLU A 144 7.60 18.44 34.25
C GLU A 144 8.87 18.50 35.10
N ARG A 145 9.96 17.85 34.67
CA ARG A 145 11.26 17.85 35.37
C ARG A 145 11.97 19.19 35.28
N TRP A 146 11.89 19.90 34.15
CA TRP A 146 12.52 21.21 33.98
C TRP A 146 11.75 22.35 34.68
N ASN A 147 10.48 22.11 35.01
CA ASN A 147 9.61 23.09 35.69
C ASN A 147 9.47 22.85 37.20
N SER A 148 10.17 21.87 37.78
CA SER A 148 10.27 21.64 39.24
C SER A 148 11.58 22.17 39.80
#